data_AF-A0A183DIM8-F1
#
_entry.id   AF-A0A183DIM8-F1
#
_cell.length_a   1.000
_cell.length_b   1.000
_cell.length_c   1.000
_cell.angle_alpha   90.00
_cell.angle_beta   90.00
_cell.angle_gamma   90.00
#
_symmetry.space_group_name_H-M   'P 1'
#
loop_
_entity.id
_entity.type
_entity.pdbx_description
1 polymer ?
#
loop_
_entity_poly.entity_id
_entity_poly.type
_entity_poly.pdbx_seq_one_letter_code
_entity_poly.pdbx_strand_id
1 'polypeptide(L)' 'LGREAALESFISWSTDMGVNHQNVQISYSADIDSFGLKCTKNISSGTVLLQVPRKAILSWDLARKSLFLR' A
#
# COMPACT_ATOMS: atom_id res chain seq x y z
N LEU A 1 -5.31 9.67 -14.93
CA LEU A 1 -4.52 8.42 -14.91
C LEU A 1 -5.51 7.26 -14.90
N GLY A 2 -5.30 6.24 -15.74
CA GLY A 2 -6.06 4.99 -15.61
C GLY A 2 -5.75 4.31 -14.29
N ARG A 3 -6.65 3.42 -13.83
CA ARG A 3 -6.51 2.69 -12.56
C ARG A 3 -5.18 1.92 -12.46
N GLU A 4 -4.72 1.34 -13.57
CA GLU A 4 -3.44 0.61 -13.66
C GLU A 4 -2.23 1.53 -13.47
N ALA A 5 -2.17 2.66 -14.18
CA ALA A 5 -1.06 3.62 -14.05
C ALA A 5 -0.96 4.22 -12.64
N ALA A 6 -2.11 4.42 -11.97
CA ALA A 6 -2.15 4.85 -10.57
C ALA A 6 -1.61 3.76 -9.63
N LEU A 7 -1.91 2.49 -9.91
CA LEU A 7 -1.39 1.36 -9.14
C LEU A 7 0.13 1.22 -9.29
N GLU A 8 0.66 1.32 -10.50
CA GLU A 8 2.12 1.28 -10.74
C GLU A 8 2.83 2.40 -9.98
N SER A 9 2.28 3.61 -10.05
CA SER A 9 2.81 4.78 -9.31
C SER A 9 2.79 4.53 -7.80
N PHE A 10 1.71 3.94 -7.28
CA PHE A 10 1.58 3.59 -5.87
C PHE A 10 2.61 2.52 -5.44
N ILE A 11 2.81 1.47 -6.24
CA ILE A 11 3.78 0.41 -5.96
C ILE A 11 5.19 0.99 -5.91
N SER A 12 5.56 1.82 -6.89
CA SER A 12 6.85 2.51 -6.91
C SER A 12 7.05 3.35 -5.65
N TRP A 13 6.09 4.23 -5.34
CA TRP A 13 6.13 5.06 -4.14
C TRP A 13 6.23 4.23 -2.84
N SER A 14 5.49 3.12 -2.75
CA SER A 14 5.50 2.26 -1.56
C SER A 14 6.88 1.64 -1.33
N THR A 15 7.56 1.28 -2.42
CA THR A 15 8.94 0.77 -2.40
C THR A 15 9.90 1.85 -1.88
N ASP A 16 9.79 3.08 -2.39
CA ASP A 16 10.60 4.22 -1.94
C ASP A 16 10.35 4.58 -0.47
N MET A 17 9.12 4.39 0.00
CA MET A 17 8.77 4.57 1.42
C MET A 17 9.24 3.42 2.31
N GLY A 18 9.82 2.36 1.74
CA GLY A 18 10.29 1.19 2.48
C GLY A 18 9.17 0.30 3.00
N VAL A 19 8.00 0.32 2.34
CA VAL A 19 6.94 -0.65 2.59
C VAL A 19 7.44 -2.02 2.14
N ASN A 20 7.51 -2.96 3.09
CA ASN A 20 7.94 -4.32 2.80
C ASN A 20 6.70 -5.21 2.67
N HIS A 21 6.59 -5.91 1.54
CA HIS A 21 5.51 -6.86 1.30
C HIS A 21 6.11 -8.18 0.82
N GLN A 22 5.58 -9.29 1.33
CA GLN A 22 6.00 -10.62 0.93
C GLN A 22 4.79 -11.47 0.60
N ASN A 23 4.86 -12.13 -0.56
CA ASN A 23 3.86 -13.08 -1.03
C ASN A 23 2.45 -12.50 -1.23
N VAL A 24 2.31 -11.17 -1.27
CA VAL A 24 1.06 -10.46 -1.55
C VAL A 24 1.24 -9.51 -2.72
N GLN A 25 0.22 -9.42 -3.56
CA GLN A 25 0.14 -8.49 -4.67
C GLN A 25 -1.20 -7.75 -4.63
N ILE A 26 -1.21 -6.51 -5.14
CA ILE A 26 -2.47 -5.78 -5.37
C ILE A 26 -3.02 -6.22 -6.71
N SER A 27 -4.29 -6.60 -6.74
CA SER A 27 -5.00 -6.97 -7.97
C SER A 27 -6.33 -6.25 -8.03
N TYR A 28 -6.70 -5.79 -9.23
CA TYR A 28 -8.03 -5.28 -9.50
C TYR A 28 -8.99 -6.44 -9.76
N SER A 29 -10.17 -6.40 -9.14
CA SER A 29 -11.26 -7.34 -9.38
C SER A 29 -12.39 -6.61 -10.11
N ALA A 30 -12.69 -7.06 -11.33
CA ALA A 30 -13.76 -6.51 -12.15
C ALA A 30 -15.14 -6.77 -11.54
N ASP A 31 -15.32 -7.90 -10.84
CA ASP A 31 -16.60 -8.31 -10.25
C ASP A 31 -17.12 -7.33 -9.20
N ILE A 32 -16.20 -6.63 -8.53
CA ILE A 32 -16.50 -5.69 -7.44
C ILE A 32 -15.93 -4.28 -7.70
N ASP A 33 -15.52 -4.00 -8.95
CA ASP A 33 -14.86 -2.76 -9.42
C ASP A 33 -13.88 -2.15 -8.39
N SER A 34 -12.99 -2.97 -7.84
CA SER A 34 -12.11 -2.53 -6.75
C SER A 34 -10.77 -3.26 -6.70
N PHE A 35 -9.82 -2.66 -5.99
CA PHE A 35 -8.52 -3.25 -5.71
C PHE A 35 -8.57 -4.07 -4.41
N GLY A 36 -7.89 -5.21 -4.42
CA GLY A 36 -7.71 -6.05 -3.25
C GLY A 36 -6.29 -6.60 -3.18
N LEU A 37 -6.00 -7.25 -2.05
CA LEU A 37 -4.76 -7.99 -1.87
C LEU A 37 -4.99 -9.47 -2.19
N LYS A 38 -4.12 -10.04 -3.01
CA LYS A 38 -4.13 -11.47 -3.33
C LYS A 38 -2.82 -12.10 -2.89
N CYS A 39 -2.92 -13.24 -2.21
CA CYS A 39 -1.74 -14.05 -1.90
C CYS A 39 -1.23 -14.71 -3.19
N THR A 40 0.08 -14.69 -3.38
CA THR A 40 0.77 -15.32 -4.53
C THR A 40 1.07 -16.80 -4.28
N LYS A 41 0.97 -17.26 -3.03
CA LYS A 41 1.15 -18.65 -2.61
C LYS A 41 0.34 -18.95 -1.34
N ASN A 42 0.30 -20.21 -0.91
CA ASN A 42 -0.29 -20.59 0.37
C ASN A 42 0.51 -20.03 1.54
N ILE A 43 -0.19 -19.49 2.55
CA ILE A 43 0.41 -18.76 3.67
C ILE A 43 -0.06 -19.37 4.99
N SER A 44 0.88 -19.63 5.89
CA SER A 44 0.60 -20.12 7.24
C SER A 44 0.11 -18.99 8.16
N SER A 45 -0.76 -19.33 9.11
CA SER A 45 -1.18 -18.39 10.15
C SER A 45 0.03 -17.83 10.91
N GLY A 46 -0.01 -16.54 11.24
CA GLY A 46 1.09 -15.83 11.90
C GLY A 46 2.20 -15.31 10.98
N THR A 47 2.14 -15.60 9.67
CA THR A 47 3.11 -15.04 8.70
C THR A 47 2.91 -13.53 8.56
N VAL A 48 3.99 -12.75 8.67
CA VAL A 48 3.96 -11.32 8.39
C VAL A 48 4.01 -11.09 6.88
N LEU A 49 2.94 -10.54 6.32
CA LEU A 49 2.81 -10.33 4.87
C LEU A 49 3.11 -8.91 4.41
N LEU A 50 2.91 -7.94 5.30
CA LEU A 50 3.03 -6.53 5.01
C LEU A 50 3.54 -5.82 6.26
N GLN A 51 4.55 -4.97 6.08
CA GLN A 51 5.05 -4.06 7.10
C GLN A 51 5.08 -2.66 6.51
N VAL A 52 4.40 -1.73 7.19
CA VAL A 52 4.27 -0.34 6.75
C VAL A 52 5.03 0.56 7.71
N PRO A 53 6.11 1.23 7.27
CA PRO A 53 6.81 2.20 8.10
C PRO A 53 5.91 3.38 8.48
N ARG A 54 6.09 3.91 9.71
CA ARG A 54 5.32 5.06 10.22
C ARG A 54 5.36 6.28 9.26
N LYS A 55 6.49 6.50 8.58
CA LYS A 55 6.68 7.61 7.62
C LYS A 55 5.79 7.52 6.37
N ALA A 56 5.30 6.33 6.03
CA ALA A 56 4.37 6.11 4.91
C ALA A 56 2.91 6.42 5.29
N ILE A 57 2.63 6.67 6.58
CA ILE A 57 1.29 6.89 7.10
C ILE A 57 1.02 8.38 7.21
N LEU A 58 -0.04 8.84 6.53
CA LEU A 58 -0.61 10.15 6.79
C LEU A 58 -1.23 10.16 8.19
N SER A 59 -0.72 11.03 9.05
CA SER A 59 -1.09 11.07 10.46
C SER A 59 -1.25 12.50 10.96
N TRP A 60 -1.94 12.69 12.08
CA TRP A 60 -2.08 13.99 12.72
C TRP A 60 -0.73 14.64 13.06
N ASP A 61 0.27 13.84 13.46
CA ASP A 61 1.62 14.33 13.73
C ASP A 61 2.28 14.94 12.49
N LEU A 62 2.04 14.32 11.31
CA LEU A 62 2.49 14.83 10.04
C LEU A 62 1.69 16.07 9.62
N ALA A 63 0.38 16.04 9.81
CA ALA A 63 -0.52 17.14 9.46
C ALA A 63 -0.17 18.43 10.21
N ARG A 64 0.12 18.37 11.52
CA ARG A 64 0.53 19.54 12.32
C ARG A 64 1.85 20.17 11.87
N LYS A 65 2.69 19.44 11.13
CA LYS A 65 3.95 19.95 10.57
C LYS A 65 3.78 20.43 9.12
N SER A 66 2.60 20.24 8.53
CA SER A 66 2.31 20.62 7.15
C SER A 66 2.00 22.11 7.03
N LEU A 67 2.07 22.63 5.80
CA LEU A 67 1.70 24.01 5.49
C LEU A 67 0.21 24.31 5.68
N PHE A 68 -0.64 23.28 5.78
CA PHE A 68 -2.10 23.43 5.86
C PHE A 68 -2.63 23.72 7.26
N LEU A 69 -1.89 23.30 8.29
CA LEU A 69 -2.25 23.51 9.70
C LEU A 69 -1.21 24.39 10.42
N ARG A 70 -0.45 25.15 9.64
CA ARG A 70 0.56 26.10 10.13
C ARG A 70 -0.05 27.46 10.40
#